data_AF-A0A7C4J9J5-F1
#
_entry.id   AF-A0A7C4J9J5-F1
#
_cell.length_a   1.000
_cell.length_b   1.000
_cell.length_c   1.000
_cell.angle_alpha   90.00
_cell.angle_beta   90.00
_cell.angle_gamma   90.00
#
_symmetry.space_group_name_H-M   'P 1'
#
loop_
_entity.id
_entity.type
_entity.pdbx_description
1 polymer ?
#
loop_
_entity_poly.entity_id
_entity_poly.type
_entity_poly.pdbx_seq_one_letter_code
_entity_poly.pdbx_strand_id
1 'polypeptide(L)'
;MKSILDIPDAALLATTPLSDLVDEFCHRLKIEKPDVICLPLIDFGGANYPSSIIDRNAGPWAIPDFLALADEVKSYGSELYGSIIPSMNFLETSGLQTRTQYAREATGICLTNPASQKLLRACIDEAISSLQAKGIPTAGIVLDIVDINGMSASDNRIKLTCFCKYCTDALSKLSKFDYTIFKKFPNPINLFLRETPTGVSNFNVDLRQASWQDVIELAKDYRIYDPAMVNETDAEPWARKGLEYLEARSRVTANSLQEIGAKCRSEGVKYAVITGFSHFDFTAGTDMWHLTSKAVDQIWADTGDTTQEEIPAGVALYHYLSGRARYRIDAFFEIVSDVNRFRRIASGGPDA
;
A
#
# COMPACT_ATOMS: atom_id res chain seq x y z
N MET A 1 13.75 -19.68 0.80
CA MET A 1 12.71 -18.66 1.03
C MET A 1 13.13 -17.89 2.27
N LYS A 2 13.13 -16.55 2.26
CA LYS A 2 13.48 -15.76 3.45
C LYS A 2 12.28 -15.71 4.40
N SER A 3 12.54 -15.92 5.68
CA SER A 3 11.60 -15.70 6.78
C SER A 3 11.64 -14.22 7.19
N ILE A 4 10.49 -13.56 7.18
CA ILE A 4 10.37 -12.12 7.42
C ILE A 4 9.51 -11.91 8.66
N LEU A 5 10.10 -11.36 9.71
CA LEU A 5 9.37 -10.79 10.84
C LEU A 5 9.08 -9.34 10.53
N ASP A 6 7.85 -9.04 10.10
CA ASP A 6 7.40 -7.68 9.87
C ASP A 6 6.62 -7.16 11.07
N ILE A 7 6.99 -5.96 11.53
CA ILE A 7 6.35 -5.25 12.62
C ILE A 7 5.66 -4.01 12.04
N PRO A 8 4.34 -4.08 11.78
CA PRO A 8 3.65 -3.08 10.96
C PRO A 8 3.40 -1.74 11.66
N ASP A 9 3.50 -1.68 12.99
CA ASP A 9 3.19 -0.48 13.78
C ASP A 9 4.02 -0.42 15.07
N ALA A 10 4.46 0.78 15.44
CA ALA A 10 5.22 1.06 16.66
C ALA A 10 4.53 0.62 17.95
N ALA A 11 3.19 0.63 17.99
CA ALA A 11 2.43 0.28 19.17
C ALA A 11 2.70 -1.16 19.65
N LEU A 12 3.02 -2.08 18.74
CA LEU A 12 3.41 -3.45 19.11
C LEU A 12 4.70 -3.45 19.93
N LEU A 13 5.68 -2.65 19.52
CA LEU A 13 6.97 -2.52 20.21
C LEU A 13 6.88 -1.69 21.49
N ALA A 14 5.85 -0.87 21.63
CA ALA A 14 5.56 -0.17 22.88
C ALA A 14 5.01 -1.12 23.97
N THR A 15 4.36 -2.22 23.58
CA THR A 15 3.77 -3.19 24.52
C THR A 15 4.54 -4.49 24.67
N THR A 16 5.30 -4.87 23.64
CA THR A 16 5.98 -6.16 23.56
C THR A 16 7.42 -5.94 23.10
N PRO A 17 8.42 -6.36 23.90
CA PRO A 17 9.82 -6.28 23.50
C PRO A 17 10.10 -6.99 22.17
N LEU A 18 11.07 -6.49 21.41
CA LEU A 18 11.48 -7.12 20.16
C LEU A 18 11.94 -8.57 20.35
N SER A 19 12.66 -8.86 21.44
CA SER A 19 13.07 -10.22 21.80
C SER A 19 11.91 -11.21 21.85
N ASP A 20 10.81 -10.82 22.47
CA ASP A 20 9.65 -11.69 22.65
C ASP A 20 8.94 -11.95 21.31
N LEU A 21 8.89 -10.93 20.44
CA LEU A 21 8.36 -11.06 19.08
C LEU A 21 9.22 -11.99 18.22
N VAL A 22 10.55 -11.90 18.34
CA VAL A 22 11.50 -12.77 17.65
C VAL A 22 11.35 -14.20 18.14
N ASP A 23 11.34 -14.42 19.46
CA ASP A 23 11.21 -15.75 20.06
C ASP A 23 9.91 -16.44 19.64
N GLU A 24 8.78 -15.72 19.69
CA GLU A 24 7.48 -16.25 19.26
C GLU A 24 7.46 -16.56 17.76
N PHE A 25 8.03 -15.69 16.93
CA PHE A 25 8.13 -15.92 15.48
C PHE A 25 8.96 -17.17 15.17
N CYS A 26 10.13 -17.29 15.79
CA CYS A 26 11.01 -18.45 15.67
C CYS A 26 10.34 -19.74 16.15
N HIS A 27 9.66 -19.68 17.30
CA HIS A 27 8.93 -20.82 17.86
C HIS A 27 7.83 -21.31 16.90
N ARG A 28 7.01 -20.39 16.37
CA ARG A 28 5.91 -20.74 15.45
C ARG A 28 6.40 -21.32 14.13
N LEU A 29 7.44 -20.74 13.56
CA LEU A 29 7.99 -21.17 12.28
C LEU A 29 9.02 -22.30 12.41
N LYS A 30 9.41 -22.67 13.64
CA LYS A 30 10.43 -23.68 13.95
C LYS A 30 11.76 -23.38 13.26
N ILE A 31 12.19 -22.11 13.34
CA ILE A 31 13.46 -21.61 12.81
C ILE A 31 14.31 -21.04 13.95
N GLU A 32 15.62 -20.91 13.73
CA GLU A 32 16.53 -20.37 14.76
C GLU A 32 16.44 -18.84 14.87
N LYS A 33 16.27 -18.16 13.73
CA LYS A 33 16.14 -16.70 13.65
C LYS A 33 15.37 -16.27 12.39
N PRO A 34 14.77 -15.07 12.36
CA PRO A 34 14.29 -14.46 11.13
C PRO A 34 15.46 -14.12 10.20
N ASP A 35 15.28 -14.29 8.88
CA ASP A 35 16.24 -13.79 7.89
C ASP A 35 16.19 -12.26 7.81
N VAL A 36 14.98 -11.70 7.94
CA VAL A 36 14.69 -10.26 7.89
C VAL A 36 13.85 -9.86 9.08
N ILE A 37 14.20 -8.74 9.71
CA ILE A 37 13.33 -8.02 10.64
C ILE A 37 13.00 -6.67 10.00
N CYS A 38 11.71 -6.41 9.78
CA CYS A 38 11.21 -5.15 9.25
C CYS A 38 10.61 -4.31 10.38
N LEU A 39 11.16 -3.12 10.61
CA LEU A 39 10.69 -2.18 11.64
C LEU A 39 9.93 -1.01 11.00
N PRO A 40 8.89 -0.47 11.67
CA PRO A 40 8.07 0.62 11.12
C PRO A 40 8.84 1.94 11.22
N LEU A 41 9.39 2.43 10.10
CA LEU A 41 10.01 3.75 10.04
C LEU A 41 8.95 4.85 10.07
N ILE A 42 7.89 4.67 9.29
CA ILE A 42 6.74 5.57 9.24
C ILE A 42 5.49 4.72 9.25
N ASP A 43 4.71 4.84 10.31
CA ASP A 43 3.43 4.15 10.48
C ASP A 43 2.25 5.15 10.53
N PHE A 44 1.10 4.72 11.03
CA PHE A 44 -0.09 5.57 11.19
C PHE A 44 0.14 6.72 12.18
N GLY A 45 1.10 6.57 13.08
CA GLY A 45 1.54 7.57 14.04
C GLY A 45 2.60 8.54 13.47
N GLY A 46 3.16 8.30 12.30
CA GLY A 46 4.22 9.16 11.75
C GLY A 46 5.61 8.56 11.90
N ALA A 47 6.63 9.42 11.96
CA ALA A 47 8.02 8.96 11.93
C ALA A 47 8.47 8.41 13.30
N ASN A 48 9.02 7.20 13.31
CA ASN A 48 9.61 6.58 14.51
C ASN A 48 11.09 6.91 14.69
N TYR A 49 11.76 7.39 13.64
CA TYR A 49 13.14 7.89 13.70
C TYR A 49 13.16 9.41 13.97
N PRO A 50 14.31 9.98 14.37
CA PRO A 50 14.45 11.44 14.50
C PRO A 50 14.24 12.12 13.13
N SER A 51 13.11 12.79 12.94
CA SER A 51 12.78 13.49 11.70
C SER A 51 12.56 14.99 11.92
N SER A 52 13.05 15.78 10.98
CA SER A 52 12.83 17.22 10.85
C SER A 52 11.71 17.57 9.86
N ILE A 53 11.17 16.55 9.18
CA ILE A 53 10.17 16.69 8.11
C ILE A 53 8.77 16.35 8.63
N ILE A 54 8.67 15.25 9.38
CA ILE A 54 7.42 14.75 9.94
C ILE A 54 7.61 14.63 11.44
N ASP A 55 6.74 15.28 12.21
CA ASP A 55 6.76 15.13 13.65
C ASP A 55 6.45 13.69 14.04
N ARG A 56 7.28 13.14 14.93
CA ARG A 56 6.98 11.90 15.62
C ARG A 56 5.71 12.11 16.43
N ASN A 57 4.69 11.26 16.29
CA ASN A 57 3.63 11.26 17.30
C ASN A 57 4.25 10.89 18.65
N ALA A 58 4.27 11.83 19.58
CA ALA A 58 4.52 11.59 21.00
C ALA A 58 3.33 10.89 21.68
N GLY A 59 2.59 10.08 20.93
CA GLY A 59 1.45 9.31 21.45
C GLY A 59 1.91 8.27 22.46
N PRO A 60 0.98 7.68 23.24
CA PRO A 60 1.29 6.68 24.26
C PRO A 60 1.98 5.42 23.71
N TRP A 61 1.99 5.26 22.39
CA TRP A 61 2.53 4.12 21.65
C TRP A 61 3.85 4.42 20.93
N ALA A 62 4.45 5.59 21.18
CA ALA A 62 5.70 5.98 20.53
C ALA A 62 6.89 5.17 21.05
N ILE A 63 7.68 4.56 20.16
CA ILE A 63 8.89 3.80 20.53
C ILE A 63 9.95 4.74 21.12
N PRO A 64 10.30 4.69 22.41
CA PRO A 64 11.17 5.67 23.05
C PRO A 64 12.48 5.93 22.28
N ASP A 65 13.17 4.88 21.85
CA ASP A 65 14.39 4.94 21.04
C ASP A 65 14.38 3.92 19.90
N PHE A 66 13.91 4.36 18.72
CA PHE A 66 13.89 3.53 17.52
C PHE A 66 15.29 3.12 17.06
N LEU A 67 16.30 3.99 17.22
CA LEU A 67 17.66 3.70 16.75
C LEU A 67 18.31 2.61 17.61
N ALA A 68 18.02 2.57 18.91
CA ALA A 68 18.43 1.46 19.77
C ALA A 68 17.78 0.14 19.35
N LEU A 69 16.47 0.13 19.04
CA LEU A 69 15.80 -1.07 18.53
C LEU A 69 16.38 -1.52 17.18
N ALA A 70 16.67 -0.58 16.28
CA ALA A 70 17.28 -0.89 14.99
C ALA A 70 18.71 -1.46 15.15
N ASP A 71 19.46 -1.01 16.16
CA ASP A 71 20.77 -1.58 16.49
C ASP A 71 20.64 -2.99 17.10
N GLU A 72 19.61 -3.22 17.92
CA GLU A 72 19.30 -4.53 18.51
C GLU A 72 19.09 -5.61 17.45
N VAL A 73 18.52 -5.26 16.27
CA VAL A 73 18.35 -6.19 15.14
C VAL A 73 19.65 -6.89 14.75
N LYS A 74 20.81 -6.21 14.88
CA LYS A 74 22.12 -6.80 14.58
C LYS A 74 22.45 -7.99 15.48
N SER A 75 21.98 -7.98 16.73
CA SER A 75 22.26 -9.06 17.70
C SER A 75 21.61 -10.38 17.29
N TYR A 76 20.50 -10.34 16.56
CA TYR A 76 19.86 -11.52 15.98
C TYR A 76 20.54 -11.98 14.68
N GLY A 77 21.45 -11.16 14.11
CA GLY A 77 22.11 -11.42 12.83
C GLY A 77 21.15 -11.46 11.65
N SER A 78 20.03 -10.75 11.74
CA SER A 78 19.02 -10.60 10.69
C SER A 78 19.30 -9.35 9.84
N GLU A 79 18.79 -9.33 8.61
CA GLU A 79 18.79 -8.11 7.80
C GLU A 79 17.73 -7.13 8.33
N LEU A 80 18.11 -5.86 8.53
CA LEU A 80 17.18 -4.79 8.89
C LEU A 80 16.52 -4.19 7.65
N TYR A 81 15.19 -4.21 7.60
CA TYR A 81 14.40 -3.39 6.68
C TYR A 81 13.60 -2.35 7.44
N GLY A 82 13.35 -1.21 6.82
CA GLY A 82 12.45 -0.19 7.35
C GLY A 82 11.18 -0.09 6.52
N SER A 83 10.01 -0.28 7.13
CA SER A 83 8.71 -0.15 6.46
C SER A 83 8.16 1.27 6.56
N ILE A 84 7.52 1.71 5.48
CA ILE A 84 6.84 3.00 5.37
C ILE A 84 5.42 2.71 4.94
N ILE A 85 4.46 3.34 5.63
CA ILE A 85 3.06 3.43 5.20
C ILE A 85 2.90 4.69 4.35
N PRO A 86 3.00 4.60 3.02
CA PRO A 86 2.99 5.74 2.11
C PRO A 86 1.69 6.56 2.13
N SER A 87 0.59 6.03 2.65
CA SER A 87 -0.66 6.80 2.75
C SER A 87 -0.47 8.02 3.65
N MET A 88 0.38 7.95 4.69
CA MET A 88 0.66 9.04 5.62
C MET A 88 -0.63 9.74 6.09
N ASN A 89 -1.64 8.94 6.47
CA ASN A 89 -3.00 9.41 6.80
C ASN A 89 -3.03 10.46 7.93
N PHE A 90 -1.96 10.55 8.74
CA PHE A 90 -1.77 11.56 9.77
C PHE A 90 -1.46 12.98 9.23
N LEU A 91 -1.13 13.15 7.95
CA LEU A 91 -0.84 14.47 7.37
C LEU A 91 -2.11 15.21 6.95
N GLU A 92 -2.38 16.34 7.61
CA GLU A 92 -3.54 17.21 7.34
C GLU A 92 -3.26 18.30 6.27
N THR A 93 -2.43 17.99 5.28
CA THR A 93 -1.95 19.01 4.32
C THR A 93 -2.80 19.03 3.06
N SER A 94 -3.75 19.97 2.94
CA SER A 94 -4.60 20.11 1.75
C SER A 94 -3.77 20.14 0.46
N GLY A 95 -4.13 19.32 -0.53
CA GLY A 95 -3.48 19.29 -1.84
C GLY A 95 -2.45 18.17 -2.03
N LEU A 96 -2.12 17.40 -0.98
CA LEU A 96 -1.36 16.15 -1.11
C LEU A 96 -2.26 14.93 -1.30
N GLN A 97 -3.51 15.02 -0.86
CA GLN A 97 -4.41 13.88 -0.71
C GLN A 97 -4.79 13.23 -2.05
N THR A 98 -5.08 11.93 -1.97
CA THR A 98 -5.87 11.25 -2.98
C THR A 98 -7.24 11.93 -3.10
N ARG A 99 -7.83 11.82 -4.30
CA ARG A 99 -9.17 12.34 -4.57
C ARG A 99 -10.03 11.24 -5.17
N THR A 100 -11.27 11.17 -4.74
CA THR A 100 -12.29 10.31 -5.34
C THR A 100 -12.60 10.76 -6.77
N GLN A 101 -13.25 9.89 -7.56
CA GLN A 101 -13.79 10.24 -8.89
C GLN A 101 -14.73 11.46 -8.89
N TYR A 102 -15.31 11.80 -7.74
CA TYR A 102 -16.18 12.96 -7.52
C TYR A 102 -15.44 14.20 -7.01
N ALA A 103 -14.11 14.22 -7.12
CA ALA A 103 -13.23 15.28 -6.66
C ALA A 103 -13.28 15.59 -5.14
N ARG A 104 -13.85 14.69 -4.33
CA ARG A 104 -13.76 14.75 -2.86
C ARG A 104 -12.40 14.24 -2.42
N GLU A 105 -11.82 14.87 -1.42
CA GLU A 105 -10.61 14.39 -0.77
C GLU A 105 -10.89 13.04 -0.09
N ALA A 106 -9.93 12.14 -0.19
CA ALA A 106 -9.92 10.85 0.47
C ALA A 106 -8.73 10.79 1.44
N THR A 107 -8.70 9.77 2.29
CA THR A 107 -7.63 9.57 3.25
C THR A 107 -6.34 9.19 2.52
N GLY A 108 -5.25 9.85 2.91
CA GLY A 108 -3.90 9.55 2.46
C GLY A 108 -3.39 10.34 1.25
N ILE A 109 -2.07 10.43 1.13
CA ILE A 109 -1.39 11.20 0.09
C ILE A 109 -1.38 10.45 -1.26
N CYS A 110 -1.47 11.21 -2.35
CA CYS A 110 -1.40 10.69 -3.70
C CYS A 110 0.06 10.41 -4.11
N LEU A 111 0.40 9.14 -4.38
CA LEU A 111 1.74 8.78 -4.85
C LEU A 111 2.09 9.36 -6.22
N THR A 112 1.13 9.74 -7.06
CA THR A 112 1.42 10.36 -8.36
C THR A 112 1.61 11.89 -8.23
N ASN A 113 1.35 12.47 -7.06
CA ASN A 113 1.55 13.89 -6.83
C ASN A 113 3.04 14.19 -6.64
N PRO A 114 3.65 15.10 -7.44
CA PRO A 114 5.06 15.44 -7.32
C PRO A 114 5.47 15.96 -5.94
N ALA A 115 4.57 16.64 -5.22
CA ALA A 115 4.85 17.13 -3.87
C ALA A 115 4.90 15.98 -2.85
N SER A 116 3.95 15.04 -2.93
CA SER A 116 3.95 13.81 -2.11
C SER A 116 5.18 12.94 -2.39
N GLN A 117 5.56 12.81 -3.67
CA GLN A 117 6.79 12.13 -4.09
C GLN A 117 8.05 12.78 -3.50
N LYS A 118 8.14 14.11 -3.52
CA LYS A 118 9.23 14.84 -2.91
C LYS A 118 9.29 14.61 -1.40
N LEU A 119 8.14 14.64 -0.72
CA LEU A 119 8.02 14.38 0.71
C LEU A 119 8.51 12.97 1.07
N LEU A 120 7.98 11.94 0.40
CA LEU A 120 8.37 10.55 0.64
C LEU A 120 9.87 10.32 0.45
N ARG A 121 10.45 10.85 -0.63
CA ARG A 121 11.90 10.73 -0.86
C ARG A 121 12.72 11.41 0.23
N ALA A 122 12.30 12.58 0.70
CA ALA A 122 12.98 13.29 1.76
C ALA A 122 12.90 12.52 3.10
N CYS A 123 11.76 11.88 3.38
CA CYS A 123 11.62 11.04 4.57
C CYS A 123 12.51 9.79 4.50
N ILE A 124 12.55 9.12 3.33
CA ILE A 124 13.44 7.98 3.09
C ILE A 124 14.91 8.38 3.30
N ASP A 125 15.30 9.54 2.79
CA ASP A 125 16.65 10.08 2.96
C ASP A 125 17.03 10.28 4.42
N GLU A 126 16.15 10.93 5.17
CA GLU A 126 16.39 11.24 6.57
C GLU A 126 16.41 9.96 7.43
N ALA A 127 15.54 8.99 7.13
CA ALA A 127 15.53 7.69 7.78
C ALA A 127 16.83 6.93 7.56
N ILE A 128 17.28 6.78 6.31
CA ILE A 128 18.53 6.09 5.96
C ILE A 128 19.72 6.83 6.60
N SER A 129 19.76 8.16 6.50
CA SER A 129 20.83 8.97 7.09
C SER A 129 20.91 8.81 8.61
N SER A 130 19.76 8.74 9.29
CA SER A 130 19.69 8.54 10.75
C SER A 130 20.25 7.18 11.18
N LEU A 131 19.94 6.12 10.43
CA LEU A 131 20.47 4.78 10.67
C LEU A 131 21.98 4.72 10.40
N GLN A 132 22.42 5.30 9.27
CA GLN A 132 23.85 5.35 8.90
C GLN A 132 24.69 6.17 9.89
N ALA A 133 24.17 7.29 10.40
CA ALA A 133 24.86 8.11 11.40
C ALA A 133 25.15 7.37 12.72
N LYS A 134 24.37 6.31 13.01
CA LYS A 134 24.60 5.39 14.13
C LYS A 134 25.39 4.14 13.76
N GLY A 135 25.85 4.02 12.51
CA GLY A 135 26.52 2.82 12.00
C GLY A 135 25.60 1.61 11.93
N ILE A 136 24.29 1.81 11.73
CA ILE A 136 23.30 0.73 11.61
C ILE A 136 23.11 0.38 10.14
N PRO A 137 23.70 -0.72 9.62
CA PRO A 137 23.41 -1.21 8.28
C PRO A 137 21.93 -1.49 8.09
N THR A 138 21.35 -0.90 7.05
CA THR A 138 19.98 -1.14 6.61
C THR A 138 20.04 -1.85 5.26
N ALA A 139 19.41 -3.02 5.16
CA ALA A 139 19.40 -3.81 3.94
C ALA A 139 18.41 -3.25 2.91
N GLY A 140 17.31 -2.64 3.35
CA GLY A 140 16.33 -2.05 2.44
C GLY A 140 15.22 -1.23 3.09
N ILE A 141 14.43 -0.61 2.24
CA ILE A 141 13.19 0.10 2.57
C ILE A 141 12.03 -0.65 1.92
N VAL A 142 10.92 -0.73 2.64
CA VAL A 142 9.68 -1.38 2.19
C VAL A 142 8.57 -0.35 2.17
N LEU A 143 7.89 -0.19 1.02
CA LEU A 143 6.62 0.54 0.99
C LEU A 143 5.45 -0.43 1.11
N ASP A 144 4.58 -0.20 2.08
CA ASP A 144 3.31 -0.90 2.13
C ASP A 144 2.31 -0.24 1.17
N ILE A 145 2.05 -0.89 0.04
CA ILE A 145 1.15 -0.35 -0.97
C ILE A 145 -0.25 -0.97 -0.92
N VAL A 146 -0.57 -1.77 0.11
CA VAL A 146 -1.84 -2.52 0.18
C VAL A 146 -3.05 -1.57 0.08
N ASP A 147 -3.01 -0.38 0.67
CA ASP A 147 -4.17 0.53 0.72
C ASP A 147 -3.91 1.96 0.21
N ILE A 148 -2.93 2.16 -0.67
CA ILE A 148 -2.57 3.51 -1.18
C ILE A 148 -3.65 4.17 -2.05
N ASN A 149 -4.54 3.37 -2.61
CA ASN A 149 -5.71 3.79 -3.38
C ASN A 149 -6.97 3.20 -2.73
N GLY A 150 -7.09 3.35 -1.41
CA GLY A 150 -8.22 2.83 -0.64
C GLY A 150 -9.57 3.19 -1.27
N MET A 151 -10.46 2.20 -1.32
CA MET A 151 -11.78 2.33 -1.94
C MET A 151 -12.85 2.44 -0.86
N SER A 152 -13.74 3.42 -1.00
CA SER A 152 -14.87 3.57 -0.08
C SER A 152 -16.17 3.14 -0.74
N ALA A 153 -17.08 2.61 0.07
CA ALA A 153 -18.46 2.34 -0.33
C ALA A 153 -19.39 3.29 0.42
N SER A 154 -20.29 3.97 -0.31
CA SER A 154 -21.38 4.76 0.29
C SER A 154 -22.52 4.92 -0.71
N ASP A 155 -23.73 5.10 -0.21
CA ASP A 155 -24.95 5.20 -1.01
C ASP A 155 -25.17 4.00 -1.96
N ASN A 156 -24.73 2.80 -1.53
CA ASN A 156 -24.66 1.57 -2.34
C ASN A 156 -23.76 1.67 -3.59
N ARG A 157 -22.69 2.48 -3.52
CA ARG A 157 -21.75 2.71 -4.63
C ARG A 157 -20.32 2.60 -4.19
N ILE A 158 -19.50 1.99 -5.04
CA ILE A 158 -18.05 2.00 -4.93
C ILE A 158 -17.50 3.32 -5.46
N LYS A 159 -16.66 3.99 -4.67
CA LYS A 159 -15.99 5.24 -5.01
C LYS A 159 -14.52 4.95 -5.29
N LEU A 160 -14.11 5.07 -6.56
CA LEU A 160 -12.71 4.95 -6.94
C LEU A 160 -11.94 6.16 -6.45
N THR A 161 -10.69 5.93 -6.08
CA THR A 161 -9.75 6.94 -5.60
C THR A 161 -8.57 7.14 -6.56
N CYS A 162 -7.80 8.18 -6.23
CA CYS A 162 -6.85 8.89 -7.06
C CYS A 162 -7.33 9.35 -8.46
N PHE A 163 -8.32 10.24 -8.49
CA PHE A 163 -8.74 11.04 -9.65
C PHE A 163 -8.31 12.51 -9.53
N CYS A 164 -7.23 12.79 -8.78
CA CYS A 164 -6.62 14.12 -8.77
C CYS A 164 -5.99 14.45 -10.14
N LYS A 165 -5.68 15.72 -10.40
CA LYS A 165 -5.13 16.16 -11.68
C LYS A 165 -3.89 15.36 -12.10
N TYR A 166 -2.99 15.05 -11.17
CA TYR A 166 -1.77 14.30 -11.46
C TYR A 166 -2.06 12.88 -11.92
N CYS A 167 -2.95 12.17 -11.21
CA CYS A 167 -3.40 10.84 -11.59
C CYS A 167 -4.13 10.85 -12.93
N THR A 168 -5.03 11.81 -13.18
CA THR A 168 -5.76 11.89 -14.46
C THR A 168 -4.86 12.25 -15.64
N ASP A 169 -3.90 13.16 -15.43
CA ASP A 169 -2.90 13.52 -16.45
C ASP A 169 -2.00 12.32 -16.78
N ALA A 170 -1.62 11.53 -15.76
CA ALA A 170 -0.82 10.31 -15.95
C ALA A 170 -1.60 9.22 -16.71
N LEU A 171 -2.86 8.97 -16.33
CA LEU A 171 -3.74 8.03 -17.03
C LEU A 171 -3.93 8.42 -18.51
N SER A 172 -4.18 9.71 -18.77
CA SER A 172 -4.41 10.24 -20.12
C SER A 172 -3.19 10.15 -21.05
N LYS A 173 -1.98 10.02 -20.49
CA LYS A 173 -0.74 9.81 -21.28
C LYS A 173 -0.56 8.36 -21.72
N LEU A 174 -1.04 7.41 -20.92
CA LEU A 174 -0.88 5.97 -21.20
C LEU A 174 -1.92 5.44 -22.17
N SER A 175 -3.07 6.10 -22.25
CA SER A 175 -4.21 5.68 -23.04
C SER A 175 -4.97 6.91 -23.53
N LYS A 176 -5.61 6.85 -24.70
CA LYS A 176 -6.56 7.88 -25.17
C LYS A 176 -7.88 7.80 -24.40
N PHE A 177 -7.76 7.61 -23.10
CA PHE A 177 -8.81 7.15 -22.23
C PHE A 177 -9.57 8.34 -21.65
N ASP A 178 -10.85 8.38 -21.97
CA ASP A 178 -11.77 9.32 -21.36
C ASP A 178 -12.19 8.80 -19.98
N TYR A 179 -11.45 9.22 -18.94
CA TYR A 179 -11.74 8.86 -17.56
C TYR A 179 -13.03 9.47 -17.02
N THR A 180 -13.71 10.35 -17.77
CA THR A 180 -14.99 10.94 -17.33
C THR A 180 -16.11 9.91 -17.23
N ILE A 181 -16.02 8.79 -17.95
CA ILE A 181 -16.99 7.68 -17.83
C ILE A 181 -16.99 7.07 -16.41
N PHE A 182 -15.86 7.15 -15.68
CA PHE A 182 -15.73 6.68 -14.29
C PHE A 182 -16.25 7.70 -13.26
N LYS A 183 -16.54 8.93 -13.68
CA LYS A 183 -17.16 9.95 -12.82
C LYS A 183 -18.68 9.82 -12.77
N LYS A 184 -19.27 8.94 -13.57
CA LYS A 184 -20.71 8.68 -13.61
C LYS A 184 -21.06 7.47 -12.74
N PHE A 185 -22.35 7.32 -12.45
CA PHE A 185 -22.87 6.09 -11.88
C PHE A 185 -24.09 5.67 -12.72
N PRO A 186 -24.18 4.40 -13.13
CA PRO A 186 -23.15 3.35 -13.01
C PRO A 186 -21.89 3.65 -13.86
N ASN A 187 -20.81 2.91 -13.64
CA ASN A 187 -19.55 3.05 -14.39
C ASN A 187 -18.91 1.68 -14.70
N PRO A 188 -17.86 1.62 -15.55
CA PRO A 188 -17.29 0.35 -15.97
C PRO A 188 -16.75 -0.55 -14.85
N ILE A 189 -16.34 -0.02 -13.69
CA ILE A 189 -15.86 -0.86 -12.56
C ILE A 189 -16.98 -1.65 -11.91
N ASN A 190 -18.24 -1.26 -12.11
CA ASN A 190 -19.37 -2.03 -11.60
C ASN A 190 -19.40 -3.48 -12.13
N LEU A 191 -18.83 -3.75 -13.31
CA LEU A 191 -18.72 -5.11 -13.87
C LEU A 191 -17.68 -5.99 -13.15
N PHE A 192 -16.86 -5.42 -12.27
CA PHE A 192 -15.77 -6.13 -11.59
C PHE A 192 -16.12 -6.49 -10.15
N LEU A 193 -17.38 -6.35 -9.78
CA LEU A 193 -17.88 -6.57 -8.43
C LEU A 193 -18.50 -7.97 -8.31
N ARG A 194 -18.47 -8.51 -7.10
CA ARG A 194 -19.18 -9.72 -6.69
C ARG A 194 -19.83 -9.53 -5.33
N GLU A 195 -20.94 -10.22 -5.12
CA GLU A 195 -21.56 -10.30 -3.79
C GLU A 195 -20.71 -11.17 -2.87
N THR A 196 -20.70 -10.80 -1.59
CA THR A 196 -20.08 -11.54 -0.50
C THR A 196 -21.06 -11.62 0.67
N PRO A 197 -20.91 -12.56 1.61
CA PRO A 197 -21.80 -12.66 2.76
C PRO A 197 -21.92 -11.38 3.60
N THR A 198 -20.93 -10.48 3.52
CA THR A 198 -20.85 -9.24 4.30
C THR A 198 -21.01 -7.96 3.46
N GLY A 199 -21.34 -8.07 2.17
CA GLY A 199 -21.46 -6.91 1.28
C GLY A 199 -20.98 -7.18 -0.14
N VAL A 200 -20.29 -6.22 -0.75
CA VAL A 200 -19.77 -6.33 -2.12
C VAL A 200 -18.24 -6.22 -2.11
N SER A 201 -17.56 -7.04 -2.92
CA SER A 201 -16.11 -6.93 -3.15
C SER A 201 -15.80 -6.97 -4.63
N ASN A 202 -14.57 -6.63 -5.03
CA ASN A 202 -14.11 -6.99 -6.37
C ASN A 202 -13.81 -8.50 -6.47
N PHE A 203 -13.90 -9.07 -7.66
CA PHE A 203 -13.29 -10.37 -7.96
C PHE A 203 -11.84 -10.19 -8.43
N ASN A 204 -11.04 -11.25 -8.33
CA ASN A 204 -9.63 -11.21 -8.72
C ASN A 204 -9.50 -11.12 -10.25
N VAL A 205 -8.68 -10.19 -10.74
CA VAL A 205 -8.43 -10.01 -12.17
C VAL A 205 -6.94 -10.24 -12.46
N ASP A 206 -6.63 -11.29 -13.22
CA ASP A 206 -5.29 -11.46 -13.80
C ASP A 206 -5.22 -10.68 -15.13
N LEU A 207 -4.65 -9.48 -15.11
CA LEU A 207 -4.54 -8.63 -16.30
C LEU A 207 -3.73 -9.24 -17.45
N ARG A 208 -2.95 -10.30 -17.21
CA ARG A 208 -2.21 -11.00 -18.28
C ARG A 208 -3.13 -11.86 -19.16
N GLN A 209 -4.23 -12.33 -18.58
CA GLN A 209 -5.12 -13.31 -19.21
C GLN A 209 -6.56 -12.81 -19.36
N ALA A 210 -6.95 -11.79 -18.58
CA ALA A 210 -8.31 -11.30 -18.53
C ALA A 210 -8.80 -10.85 -19.91
N SER A 211 -9.92 -11.44 -20.36
CA SER A 211 -10.65 -11.01 -21.52
C SER A 211 -11.94 -10.26 -21.12
N TRP A 212 -12.46 -9.44 -22.04
CA TRP A 212 -13.73 -8.74 -21.78
C TRP A 212 -14.90 -9.74 -21.71
N GLN A 213 -14.81 -10.88 -22.39
CA GLN A 213 -15.79 -11.96 -22.32
C GLN A 213 -15.84 -12.54 -20.91
N ASP A 214 -14.69 -12.87 -20.33
CA ASP A 214 -14.63 -13.47 -18.99
C ASP A 214 -15.18 -12.51 -17.93
N VAL A 215 -14.90 -11.21 -18.05
CA VAL A 215 -15.46 -10.19 -17.16
C VAL A 215 -17.00 -10.18 -17.22
N ILE A 216 -17.58 -10.26 -18.41
CA ILE A 216 -19.04 -10.28 -18.58
C ILE A 216 -19.65 -11.56 -18.01
N GLU A 217 -19.06 -12.71 -18.30
CA GLU A 217 -19.57 -13.99 -17.80
C GLU A 217 -19.47 -14.07 -16.28
N LEU A 218 -18.34 -13.66 -15.69
CA LEU A 218 -18.19 -13.57 -14.24
C LEU A 218 -19.20 -12.60 -13.61
N ALA A 219 -19.43 -11.43 -14.22
CA ALA A 219 -20.40 -10.46 -13.71
C ALA A 219 -21.84 -11.03 -13.68
N LYS A 220 -22.21 -11.85 -14.68
CA LYS A 220 -23.48 -12.58 -14.71
C LYS A 220 -23.54 -13.63 -13.60
N ASP A 221 -22.49 -14.44 -13.45
CA ASP A 221 -22.42 -15.50 -12.45
C ASP A 221 -22.51 -14.96 -11.03
N TYR A 222 -21.85 -13.83 -10.75
CA TYR A 222 -21.90 -13.14 -9.47
C TYR A 222 -23.20 -12.35 -9.24
N ARG A 223 -24.15 -12.37 -10.19
CA ARG A 223 -25.46 -11.72 -10.11
C ARG A 223 -25.43 -10.22 -9.82
N ILE A 224 -24.28 -9.56 -10.04
CA ILE A 224 -24.16 -8.09 -10.01
C ILE A 224 -24.60 -7.48 -11.35
N TYR A 225 -24.82 -8.34 -12.34
CA TYR A 225 -25.60 -8.01 -13.52
C TYR A 225 -27.07 -7.76 -13.15
N ASP A 226 -27.37 -6.56 -12.67
CA ASP A 226 -28.71 -5.99 -12.79
C ASP A 226 -28.83 -5.39 -14.20
N PRO A 227 -29.67 -5.94 -15.10
CA PRO A 227 -29.94 -5.35 -16.40
C PRO A 227 -30.40 -3.88 -16.32
N ALA A 228 -30.89 -3.42 -15.15
CA ALA A 228 -31.22 -2.03 -14.89
C ALA A 228 -29.99 -1.12 -14.64
N MET A 229 -28.81 -1.68 -14.35
CA MET A 229 -27.56 -0.94 -14.16
C MET A 229 -26.67 -0.90 -15.41
N VAL A 230 -26.65 -1.95 -16.22
CA VAL A 230 -25.88 -1.98 -17.48
C VAL A 230 -26.72 -2.68 -18.53
N ASN A 231 -27.16 -1.98 -19.57
CA ASN A 231 -27.85 -2.62 -20.70
C ASN A 231 -26.92 -3.69 -21.30
N GLU A 232 -27.48 -4.82 -21.76
CA GLU A 232 -26.68 -5.89 -22.41
C GLU A 232 -25.81 -5.36 -23.55
N THR A 233 -26.30 -4.34 -24.27
CA THR A 233 -25.58 -3.68 -25.37
C THR A 233 -24.36 -2.87 -24.92
N ASP A 234 -24.31 -2.46 -23.65
CA ASP A 234 -23.24 -1.65 -23.08
C ASP A 234 -22.17 -2.49 -22.35
N ALA A 235 -22.45 -3.78 -22.10
CA ALA A 235 -21.58 -4.66 -21.32
C ALA A 235 -20.19 -4.86 -21.93
N GLU A 236 -20.09 -5.10 -23.24
CA GLU A 236 -18.78 -5.24 -23.91
C GLU A 236 -17.95 -3.95 -23.88
N PRO A 237 -18.48 -2.79 -24.36
CA PRO A 237 -17.74 -1.54 -24.27
C PRO A 237 -17.27 -1.21 -22.84
N TRP A 238 -18.09 -1.51 -21.83
CA TRP A 238 -17.74 -1.27 -20.44
C TRP A 238 -16.67 -2.24 -19.93
N ALA A 239 -16.78 -3.54 -20.20
CA ALA A 239 -15.78 -4.52 -19.78
C ALA A 239 -14.40 -4.17 -20.37
N ARG A 240 -14.35 -3.80 -21.66
CA ARG A 240 -13.13 -3.33 -22.32
C ARG A 240 -12.57 -2.07 -21.66
N LYS A 241 -13.43 -1.09 -21.36
CA LYS A 241 -13.00 0.16 -20.70
C LYS A 241 -12.53 -0.06 -19.27
N GLY A 242 -13.15 -0.98 -18.54
CA GLY A 242 -12.70 -1.40 -17.23
C GLY A 242 -11.31 -2.02 -17.28
N LEU A 243 -11.07 -3.00 -18.15
CA LEU A 243 -9.74 -3.61 -18.32
C LEU A 243 -8.67 -2.59 -18.73
N GLU A 244 -9.00 -1.69 -19.68
CA GLU A 244 -8.10 -0.59 -20.08
C GLU A 244 -7.77 0.33 -18.88
N TYR A 245 -8.74 0.61 -18.01
CA TYR A 245 -8.52 1.37 -16.79
C TYR A 245 -7.59 0.66 -15.81
N LEU A 246 -7.82 -0.62 -15.53
CA LEU A 246 -7.01 -1.39 -14.58
C LEU A 246 -5.56 -1.46 -15.06
N GLU A 247 -5.35 -1.73 -16.35
CA GLU A 247 -4.03 -1.73 -17.00
C GLU A 247 -3.34 -0.37 -16.89
N ALA A 248 -4.03 0.72 -17.23
CA ALA A 248 -3.49 2.06 -17.12
C ALA A 248 -3.17 2.42 -15.65
N ARG A 249 -4.03 2.03 -14.71
CA ARG A 249 -3.85 2.27 -13.28
C ARG A 249 -2.64 1.53 -12.73
N SER A 250 -2.48 0.24 -13.02
CA SER A 250 -1.28 -0.55 -12.67
C SER A 250 0.00 0.17 -13.10
N ARG A 251 0.04 0.63 -14.35
CA ARG A 251 1.19 1.35 -14.91
C ARG A 251 1.45 2.69 -14.23
N VAL A 252 0.41 3.47 -13.90
CA VAL A 252 0.57 4.73 -13.16
C VAL A 252 1.18 4.49 -11.78
N THR A 253 0.68 3.49 -11.06
CA THR A 253 1.19 3.11 -9.73
C THR A 253 2.64 2.64 -9.83
N ALA A 254 2.94 1.70 -10.73
CA ALA A 254 4.29 1.21 -10.97
C ALA A 254 5.29 2.33 -11.33
N ASN A 255 4.89 3.27 -12.19
CA ASN A 255 5.72 4.43 -12.53
C ASN A 255 5.95 5.35 -11.32
N SER A 256 4.95 5.55 -10.48
CA SER A 256 5.09 6.34 -9.24
C SER A 256 6.09 5.67 -8.27
N LEU A 257 6.13 4.33 -8.25
CA LEU A 257 7.09 3.56 -7.43
C LEU A 257 8.51 3.58 -8.02
N GLN A 258 8.68 3.71 -9.34
CA GLN A 258 10.01 3.82 -9.97
C GLN A 258 10.83 4.98 -9.44
N GLU A 259 10.22 6.15 -9.23
CA GLU A 259 10.93 7.32 -8.68
C GLU A 259 11.43 7.06 -7.25
N ILE A 260 10.63 6.37 -6.43
CA ILE A 260 10.97 6.01 -5.05
C ILE A 260 12.06 4.93 -5.04
N GLY A 261 11.93 3.90 -5.89
CA GLY A 261 12.92 2.84 -6.01
C GLY A 261 14.28 3.33 -6.53
N ALA A 262 14.27 4.26 -7.49
CA ALA A 262 15.49 4.91 -7.97
C ALA A 262 16.22 5.64 -6.83
N LYS A 263 15.46 6.26 -5.92
CA LYS A 263 16.00 6.93 -4.75
C LYS A 263 16.61 5.95 -3.74
N CYS A 264 15.91 4.89 -3.38
CA CYS A 264 16.45 3.86 -2.47
C CYS A 264 17.76 3.26 -3.01
N ARG A 265 17.80 2.95 -4.32
CA ARG A 265 19.01 2.41 -4.96
C ARG A 265 20.16 3.41 -5.00
N SER A 266 19.90 4.71 -5.13
CA SER A 266 20.99 5.71 -5.07
C SER A 266 21.63 5.80 -3.69
N GLU A 267 20.86 5.48 -2.63
CA GLU A 267 21.37 5.33 -1.26
C GLU A 267 21.99 3.96 -0.98
N GLY A 268 22.07 3.08 -1.98
CA GLY A 268 22.70 1.76 -1.86
C GLY A 268 21.87 0.72 -1.11
N VAL A 269 20.58 0.98 -0.86
CA VAL A 269 19.68 0.04 -0.16
C VAL A 269 18.68 -0.60 -1.13
N LYS A 270 18.18 -1.79 -0.80
CA LYS A 270 17.13 -2.47 -1.58
C LYS A 270 15.78 -1.77 -1.41
N TYR A 271 14.95 -1.88 -2.44
CA TYR A 271 13.57 -1.39 -2.39
C TYR A 271 12.58 -2.54 -2.58
N ALA A 272 11.73 -2.74 -1.58
CA ALA A 272 10.66 -3.71 -1.59
C ALA A 272 9.29 -3.02 -1.53
N VAL A 273 8.26 -3.72 -1.99
CA VAL A 273 6.86 -3.35 -1.74
C VAL A 273 6.08 -4.51 -1.17
N ILE A 274 5.17 -4.22 -0.24
CA ILE A 274 4.18 -5.19 0.25
C ILE A 274 2.90 -5.03 -0.58
N THR A 275 2.39 -6.14 -1.13
CA THR A 275 1.12 -6.17 -1.89
C THR A 275 0.13 -7.15 -1.25
N GLY A 276 -1.17 -6.85 -1.35
CA GLY A 276 -2.22 -7.66 -0.74
C GLY A 276 -2.56 -8.91 -1.54
N PHE A 277 -2.29 -8.88 -2.85
CA PHE A 277 -2.63 -9.93 -3.80
C PHE A 277 -1.55 -10.08 -4.88
N SER A 278 -1.54 -11.26 -5.53
CA SER A 278 -0.75 -11.52 -6.72
C SER A 278 -1.39 -11.02 -8.03
N HIS A 279 -2.73 -11.03 -8.06
CA HIS A 279 -3.53 -10.43 -9.13
C HIS A 279 -3.67 -8.91 -8.95
N PHE A 280 -4.46 -8.27 -9.83
CA PHE A 280 -4.75 -6.84 -9.67
C PHE A 280 -5.40 -6.57 -8.30
N ASP A 281 -4.69 -5.80 -7.50
CA ASP A 281 -5.14 -5.32 -6.21
C ASP A 281 -5.80 -3.95 -6.41
N PHE A 282 -7.10 -3.89 -6.17
CA PHE A 282 -7.91 -2.69 -6.37
C PHE A 282 -7.56 -1.54 -5.41
N THR A 283 -7.07 -1.86 -4.20
CA THR A 283 -6.70 -0.84 -3.21
C THR A 283 -5.23 -0.46 -3.32
N ALA A 284 -4.37 -1.32 -3.86
CA ALA A 284 -3.04 -0.90 -4.29
C ALA A 284 -3.08 -0.16 -5.64
N GLY A 285 -4.05 -0.50 -6.50
CA GLY A 285 -4.12 -0.02 -7.87
C GLY A 285 -2.96 -0.54 -8.73
N THR A 286 -2.50 -1.76 -8.48
CA THR A 286 -1.46 -2.44 -9.28
C THR A 286 -1.54 -3.96 -9.14
N ASP A 287 -0.83 -4.67 -10.02
CA ASP A 287 -0.52 -6.09 -9.93
C ASP A 287 1.00 -6.32 -9.89
N MET A 288 1.42 -7.55 -9.64
CA MET A 288 2.84 -7.93 -9.61
C MET A 288 3.53 -7.82 -10.97
N TRP A 289 2.81 -8.05 -12.07
CA TRP A 289 3.37 -8.07 -13.42
C TRP A 289 3.85 -6.68 -13.86
N HIS A 290 3.21 -5.62 -13.39
CA HIS A 290 3.60 -4.24 -13.68
C HIS A 290 4.74 -3.72 -12.78
N LEU A 291 5.00 -4.39 -11.65
CA LEU A 291 6.07 -4.07 -10.72
C LEU A 291 7.42 -4.61 -11.23
N THR A 292 7.94 -4.00 -12.31
CA THR A 292 9.22 -4.38 -12.92
C THR A 292 10.44 -3.99 -12.06
N SER A 293 11.64 -4.47 -12.43
CA SER A 293 12.91 -4.13 -11.77
C SER A 293 13.26 -2.63 -11.78
N LYS A 294 12.61 -1.83 -12.63
CA LYS A 294 12.68 -0.36 -12.55
C LYS A 294 11.91 0.17 -11.36
N ALA A 295 10.76 -0.43 -11.06
CA ALA A 295 9.87 -0.01 -9.97
C ALA A 295 10.40 -0.49 -8.62
N VAL A 296 10.72 -1.78 -8.50
CA VAL A 296 11.01 -2.44 -7.23
C VAL A 296 12.11 -3.47 -7.41
N ASP A 297 12.85 -3.78 -6.35
CA ASP A 297 13.80 -4.91 -6.34
C ASP A 297 13.13 -6.19 -5.82
N GLN A 298 12.13 -6.04 -4.95
CA GLN A 298 11.43 -7.15 -4.29
C GLN A 298 9.93 -6.89 -4.18
N ILE A 299 9.14 -7.95 -4.26
CA ILE A 299 7.70 -7.96 -3.97
C ILE A 299 7.47 -8.91 -2.80
N TRP A 300 6.84 -8.40 -1.74
CA TRP A 300 6.46 -9.16 -0.56
C TRP A 300 4.95 -9.33 -0.59
N ALA A 301 4.47 -10.56 -0.76
CA ALA A 301 3.05 -10.78 -0.94
C ALA A 301 2.60 -12.14 -0.40
N ASP A 302 1.30 -12.23 -0.11
CA ASP A 302 0.65 -13.52 -0.01
C ASP A 302 0.58 -14.10 -1.42
N THR A 303 1.51 -15.01 -1.72
CA THR A 303 1.69 -15.50 -3.08
C THR A 303 0.57 -16.42 -3.51
N GLY A 304 -0.22 -17.01 -2.61
CA GLY A 304 -1.09 -18.14 -2.97
C GLY A 304 -0.34 -19.16 -3.84
N ASP A 305 -0.88 -19.43 -5.03
CA ASP A 305 -0.30 -20.32 -6.06
C ASP A 305 0.69 -19.62 -7.03
N THR A 306 1.01 -18.34 -6.82
CA THR A 306 1.89 -17.58 -7.70
C THR A 306 3.33 -18.06 -7.62
N THR A 307 3.90 -18.32 -8.79
CA THR A 307 5.27 -18.80 -8.96
C THR A 307 6.23 -17.68 -9.38
N GLN A 308 7.54 -17.85 -9.15
CA GLN A 308 8.55 -16.86 -9.53
C GLN A 308 8.61 -16.60 -11.06
N GLU A 309 8.14 -17.55 -11.87
CA GLU A 309 8.05 -17.46 -13.34
C GLU A 309 7.00 -16.44 -13.79
N GLU A 310 6.05 -16.12 -12.92
CA GLU A 310 4.97 -15.16 -13.16
C GLU A 310 5.36 -13.72 -12.80
N ILE A 311 6.56 -13.53 -12.25
CA ILE A 311 7.07 -12.25 -11.77
C ILE A 311 8.02 -11.64 -12.82
N PRO A 312 8.02 -10.31 -13.01
CA PRO A 312 8.93 -9.65 -13.94
C PRO A 312 10.40 -9.99 -13.67
N ALA A 313 11.16 -10.20 -14.75
CA ALA A 313 12.57 -10.53 -14.67
C ALA A 313 13.37 -9.48 -13.86
N GLY A 314 14.20 -9.97 -12.94
CA GLY A 314 15.02 -9.14 -12.07
C GLY A 314 14.34 -8.65 -10.79
N VAL A 315 13.13 -9.14 -10.47
CA VAL A 315 12.41 -8.86 -9.22
C VAL A 315 12.30 -10.13 -8.39
N ALA A 316 12.67 -10.07 -7.11
CA ALA A 316 12.55 -11.20 -6.20
C ALA A 316 11.14 -11.24 -5.57
N LEU A 317 10.53 -12.42 -5.52
CA LEU A 317 9.25 -12.64 -4.81
C LEU A 317 9.50 -13.29 -3.46
N TYR A 318 9.05 -12.64 -2.39
CA TYR A 318 9.08 -13.18 -1.03
C TYR A 318 7.65 -13.47 -0.55
N HIS A 319 7.47 -14.67 -0.02
CA HIS A 319 6.21 -15.10 0.57
C HIS A 319 6.00 -14.39 1.90
N TYR A 320 4.89 -13.68 2.00
CA TYR A 320 4.58 -12.80 3.13
C TYR A 320 3.16 -13.11 3.62
N LEU A 321 3.05 -13.63 4.84
CA LEU A 321 1.86 -14.31 5.35
C LEU A 321 0.73 -13.37 5.84
N SER A 322 0.76 -12.07 5.49
CA SER A 322 -0.13 -11.06 6.10
C SER A 322 -1.11 -10.35 5.14
N GLY A 323 -1.16 -10.72 3.85
CA GLY A 323 -1.88 -10.01 2.77
C GLY A 323 -3.20 -9.33 3.16
N ARG A 324 -4.27 -10.09 3.47
CA ARG A 324 -5.56 -9.51 3.91
C ARG A 324 -5.63 -9.13 5.38
N ALA A 325 -4.68 -9.61 6.19
CA ALA A 325 -4.60 -9.26 7.60
C ALA A 325 -4.16 -7.81 7.77
N ARG A 326 -3.34 -7.28 6.84
CA ARG A 326 -2.90 -5.88 6.90
C ARG A 326 -4.06 -4.91 6.95
N TYR A 327 -5.07 -4.99 6.08
CA TYR A 327 -6.25 -4.09 6.19
C TYR A 327 -6.89 -4.03 7.58
N ARG A 328 -6.97 -5.16 8.29
CA ARG A 328 -7.58 -5.20 9.64
C ARG A 328 -6.62 -4.67 10.70
N ILE A 329 -5.34 -4.96 10.55
CA ILE A 329 -4.27 -4.44 11.41
C ILE A 329 -4.18 -2.91 11.22
N ASP A 330 -4.30 -2.45 9.99
CA ASP A 330 -4.31 -1.04 9.57
C ASP A 330 -5.49 -0.33 10.15
N ALA A 331 -6.69 -0.82 9.87
CA ALA A 331 -7.91 -0.26 10.43
C ALA A 331 -7.85 -0.23 11.98
N PHE A 332 -7.27 -1.24 12.63
CA PHE A 332 -7.10 -1.24 14.08
C PHE A 332 -6.17 -0.11 14.55
N PHE A 333 -4.98 0.01 13.97
CA PHE A 333 -4.01 1.03 14.37
C PHE A 333 -4.40 2.45 13.95
N GLU A 334 -5.11 2.61 12.84
CA GLU A 334 -5.77 3.85 12.44
C GLU A 334 -6.79 4.30 13.50
N ILE A 335 -7.69 3.41 13.92
CA ILE A 335 -8.67 3.72 14.97
C ILE A 335 -7.98 4.12 16.27
N VAL A 336 -6.94 3.39 16.69
CA VAL A 336 -6.18 3.71 17.91
C VAL A 336 -5.51 5.09 17.79
N SER A 337 -4.93 5.39 16.63
CA SER A 337 -4.27 6.67 16.35
C SER A 337 -5.27 7.83 16.33
N ASP A 338 -6.43 7.65 15.71
CA ASP A 338 -7.53 8.63 15.68
C ASP A 338 -8.07 8.90 17.08
N VAL A 339 -8.29 7.88 17.90
CA VAL A 339 -8.73 8.06 19.30
C VAL A 339 -7.71 8.88 20.10
N ASN A 340 -6.41 8.66 19.89
CA ASN A 340 -5.36 9.45 20.52
C ASN A 340 -5.33 10.91 20.01
N ARG A 341 -5.64 11.14 18.73
CA ARG A 341 -5.80 12.48 18.16
C ARG A 341 -7.01 13.21 18.76
N PHE A 342 -8.18 12.56 18.81
CA PHE A 342 -9.38 13.15 19.41
C PHE A 342 -9.20 13.48 20.89
N ARG A 343 -8.51 12.62 21.65
CA ARG A 343 -8.17 12.91 23.05
C ARG A 343 -7.28 14.14 23.20
N ARG A 344 -6.28 14.33 22.34
CA ARG A 344 -5.40 15.50 22.34
C ARG A 344 -6.17 16.79 22.08
N ILE A 345 -7.04 16.79 21.07
CA ILE A 345 -7.93 17.92 20.74
C ILE A 345 -8.86 18.23 21.93
N ALA A 346 -9.48 17.20 22.51
CA ALA A 346 -10.38 17.36 23.66
C ALA A 346 -9.66 17.84 24.95
N SER A 347 -8.36 17.58 25.08
CA SER A 347 -7.54 17.99 26.23
C SER A 347 -6.92 19.40 26.10
N GLY A 348 -7.16 20.12 25.00
CA GLY A 348 -6.64 21.48 24.80
C GLY A 348 -5.12 21.52 24.56
N GLY A 349 -4.57 20.50 23.90
CA GLY A 349 -3.17 20.52 23.46
C GLY A 349 -2.86 21.71 22.53
N PRO A 350 -1.58 22.12 22.41
CA PRO A 350 -1.14 23.47 22.04
C PRO A 350 -1.48 23.98 20.62
N ASP A 351 -2.30 23.28 19.84
CA ASP A 351 -2.74 23.68 18.50
C ASP A 351 -4.28 23.89 18.40
N ALA A 352 -4.93 24.24 19.51
CA ALA A 352 -6.35 24.64 19.54
C ALA A 352 -6.55 26.15 19.38
#